data_AF-A0A2I0THW9-F1
#
_entry.id   AF-A0A2I0THW9-F1
#
_cell.length_a   1.000
_cell.length_b   1.000
_cell.length_c   1.000
_cell.angle_alpha   90.00
_cell.angle_beta   90.00
_cell.angle_gamma   90.00
#
_symmetry.space_group_name_H-M   'P 1'
#
loop_
_entity.id
_entity.type
_entity.pdbx_description
1 polymer ?
#
loop_
_entity_poly.entity_id
_entity_poly.type
_entity_poly.pdbx_seq_one_letter_code
_entity_poly.pdbx_strand_id
1 'polypeptide(L)'
;MLVEDEHWQCGGVPAPDVRCGGCHLPWLRYWLTNKVHIKRPTTGLLMYTLATRFCNQIYLYGFWPFPLDQNQNPVKYHYYDSLKYGYTSQASPHTMPLEFKALKTLHQQGALKLTVGECDGAT
;
A
#
# COMPACT_ATOMS: atom_id res chain seq x y z
N MET A 1 20.31 21.46 -2.62
CA MET A 1 20.46 21.97 -3.99
C MET A 1 19.05 22.09 -4.53
N LEU A 2 18.48 23.29 -4.40
CA LEU A 2 17.19 23.62 -5.01
C LEU A 2 17.48 23.93 -6.47
N VAL A 3 16.81 23.24 -7.39
CA VAL A 3 16.65 23.71 -8.76
C VAL A 3 15.15 23.82 -8.95
N GLU A 4 14.66 25.06 -8.86
CA GLU A 4 13.41 25.46 -9.49
C GLU A 4 13.66 25.47 -10.99
N ASP A 5 12.83 24.76 -11.75
CA ASP A 5 12.54 25.12 -13.14
C ASP A 5 11.12 24.64 -13.47
N GLU A 6 10.37 25.55 -14.08
CA GLU A 6 8.95 25.48 -14.38
C GLU A 6 8.62 24.52 -15.53
N HIS A 7 7.33 24.18 -15.65
CA HIS A 7 6.69 23.53 -16.80
C HIS A 7 6.83 22.00 -16.95
N TRP A 8 5.91 21.28 -16.30
CA TRP A 8 5.37 20.04 -16.89
C TRP A 8 3.87 19.91 -16.59
N GLN A 9 3.04 20.38 -17.53
CA GLN A 9 1.66 19.94 -17.62
C GLN A 9 1.65 18.53 -18.20
N CYS A 10 1.13 17.56 -17.46
CA CYS A 10 0.74 16.28 -18.04
C CYS A 10 -0.55 15.79 -17.40
N GLY A 11 -1.57 15.68 -18.26
CA GLY A 11 -2.87 15.12 -17.95
C GLY A 11 -2.76 13.64 -17.61
N GLY A 12 -3.11 13.33 -16.37
CA GLY A 12 -3.52 12.04 -15.87
C GLY A 12 -4.47 12.34 -14.73
N VAL A 13 -5.54 11.56 -14.55
CA VAL A 13 -6.51 11.78 -13.48
C VAL A 13 -5.73 12.00 -12.18
N PRO A 14 -5.86 13.17 -11.52
CA PRO A 14 -5.12 13.41 -10.30
C PRO A 14 -5.47 12.30 -9.32
N ALA A 15 -4.45 11.63 -8.77
CA ALA A 15 -4.62 10.96 -7.50
C ALA A 15 -5.43 11.92 -6.61
N PRO A 16 -6.50 11.47 -5.93
CA PRO A 16 -7.44 12.36 -5.26
C PRO A 16 -6.64 13.42 -4.56
N ASP A 17 -6.87 14.67 -4.96
CA ASP A 17 -6.04 15.82 -4.62
C ASP A 17 -5.89 15.88 -3.10
N VAL A 18 -4.85 15.22 -2.57
CA VAL A 18 -4.46 15.36 -1.18
C VAL A 18 -3.70 16.68 -1.15
N ARG A 19 -4.41 17.80 -1.42
CA ARG A 19 -3.90 19.12 -1.08
C ARG A 19 -3.56 19.05 0.39
N CYS A 20 -2.28 18.94 0.65
CA CYS A 20 -1.74 19.16 1.97
C CYS A 20 -1.65 20.67 2.14
N GLY A 21 -2.81 21.32 2.14
CA GLY A 21 -2.97 22.64 2.70
C GLY A 21 -2.77 22.51 4.21
N GLY A 22 -1.63 22.99 4.69
CA GLY A 22 -1.39 23.17 6.12
C GLY A 22 -0.79 21.96 6.83
N CYS A 23 0.35 22.22 7.46
CA CYS A 23 1.03 21.35 8.41
C CYS A 23 0.08 20.83 9.52
N HIS A 24 0.36 19.63 10.03
CA HIS A 24 -0.29 18.94 11.17
C HIS A 24 -1.60 18.17 10.93
N LEU A 25 -1.53 17.08 10.15
CA LEU A 25 -2.37 15.90 10.44
C LEU A 25 -1.48 14.65 10.53
N PRO A 26 -1.49 13.90 11.65
CA PRO A 26 -0.77 12.63 11.75
C PRO A 26 -1.19 11.71 10.62
N TRP A 27 -0.24 11.02 9.99
CA TRP A 27 -0.43 10.06 8.88
C TRP A 27 -1.54 9.01 9.14
N LEU A 28 -1.74 8.65 10.41
CA LEU A 28 -2.82 7.80 10.90
C LEU A 28 -4.24 8.38 10.65
N ARG A 29 -4.37 9.70 10.62
CA ARG A 29 -5.65 10.40 10.53
C ARG A 29 -6.30 10.24 9.16
N TYR A 30 -5.52 10.09 8.08
CA TYR A 30 -6.06 9.79 6.75
C TYR A 30 -6.90 8.50 6.76
N TRP A 31 -6.38 7.43 7.36
CA TRP A 31 -7.09 6.15 7.42
C TRP A 31 -8.36 6.25 8.28
N LEU A 32 -8.28 6.97 9.39
CA LEU A 32 -9.44 7.23 10.25
C LEU A 32 -10.52 8.08 9.55
N THR A 33 -10.12 9.14 8.82
CA THR A 33 -11.07 10.00 8.09
C THR A 33 -11.72 9.28 6.91
N ASN A 34 -11.02 8.32 6.31
CA ASN A 34 -11.56 7.45 5.26
C ASN A 34 -12.32 6.23 5.81
N LYS A 35 -12.67 6.23 7.11
CA LYS A 35 -13.44 5.18 7.79
C LYS A 35 -12.76 3.80 7.76
N VAL A 36 -11.43 3.77 7.62
CA VAL A 36 -10.62 2.56 7.74
C VAL A 36 -10.08 2.48 9.17
N HIS A 37 -10.79 1.74 10.02
CA HIS A 37 -10.49 1.64 11.45
C HIS A 37 -9.31 0.70 11.73
N ILE A 38 -8.09 1.20 11.55
CA ILE A 38 -6.85 0.46 11.82
C ILE A 38 -6.29 0.89 13.18
N LYS A 39 -6.38 -0.01 14.18
CA LYS A 39 -5.91 0.27 15.56
C LYS A 39 -4.39 0.32 15.66
N ARG A 40 -3.68 -0.53 14.89
CA ARG A 40 -2.22 -0.57 14.79
C ARG A 40 -1.84 -0.81 13.33
N PRO A 41 -1.40 0.22 12.58
CA PRO A 41 -1.02 0.04 11.19
C PRO A 41 0.22 -0.83 11.07
N THR A 42 0.31 -1.59 9.99
CA THR A 42 1.53 -2.31 9.65
C THR A 42 2.61 -1.33 9.20
N THR A 43 3.87 -1.77 9.29
CA THR A 43 4.99 -1.06 8.68
C THR A 43 4.76 -0.83 7.18
N GLY A 44 4.18 -1.79 6.47
CA GLY A 44 3.90 -1.66 5.03
C GLY A 44 2.93 -0.51 4.72
N LEU A 45 1.84 -0.39 5.48
CA LEU A 45 0.88 0.71 5.30
C LEU A 45 1.47 2.06 5.68
N LEU A 46 2.30 2.11 6.72
CA LEU A 46 3.02 3.31 7.11
C LEU A 46 3.98 3.76 6.00
N MET A 47 4.74 2.83 5.42
CA MET A 47 5.67 3.13 4.32
C MET A 47 4.93 3.62 3.07
N TYR A 48 3.81 3.02 2.70
CA TYR A 48 2.96 3.55 1.63
C TYR A 48 2.53 4.99 1.93
N THR A 49 2.02 5.24 3.13
CA THR A 49 1.56 6.57 3.54
C THR A 49 2.69 7.61 3.49
N LEU A 50 3.91 7.24 3.89
CA LEU A 50 5.09 8.10 3.77
C LEU A 50 5.49 8.35 2.30
N ALA A 51 5.49 7.30 1.47
CA ALA A 51 5.88 7.37 0.07
C ALA A 51 5.00 8.33 -0.75
N THR A 52 3.71 8.49 -0.40
CA THR A 52 2.80 9.47 -1.05
C THR A 52 3.29 10.92 -0.99
N ARG A 53 4.28 11.23 -0.17
CA ARG A 53 4.89 12.57 -0.09
C ARG A 53 6.06 12.79 -1.01
N PHE A 54 6.69 11.71 -1.46
CA PHE A 54 7.93 11.76 -2.21
C PHE A 54 7.78 11.20 -3.62
N CYS A 55 6.75 10.38 -3.86
CA CYS A 55 6.60 9.61 -5.08
C CYS A 55 5.35 10.06 -5.84
N ASN A 56 5.52 10.35 -7.14
CA ASN A 56 4.40 10.58 -8.06
C ASN A 56 3.67 9.28 -8.42
N GLN A 57 4.40 8.16 -8.41
CA GLN A 57 3.87 6.84 -8.71
C GLN A 57 4.42 5.81 -7.73
N ILE A 58 3.53 4.98 -7.19
CA ILE A 58 3.87 4.00 -6.16
C ILE A 58 3.48 2.61 -6.66
N TYR A 59 4.45 1.71 -6.67
CA TYR A 59 4.27 0.30 -6.98
C TYR A 59 4.47 -0.49 -5.69
N LEU A 60 3.45 -1.24 -5.28
CA LEU A 60 3.47 -2.02 -4.06
C LEU A 60 3.53 -3.50 -4.39
N TYR A 61 4.54 -4.17 -3.85
CA TYR A 61 4.81 -5.60 -4.01
C TYR A 61 4.82 -6.29 -2.65
N GLY A 62 4.52 -7.59 -2.64
CA GLY A 62 4.63 -8.43 -1.44
C GLY A 62 3.59 -8.17 -0.35
N PHE A 63 2.61 -7.28 -0.58
CA PHE A 63 1.51 -7.06 0.36
C PHE A 63 0.40 -8.09 0.14
N TRP A 64 0.55 -9.29 0.74
CA TRP A 64 -0.43 -10.37 0.65
C TRP A 64 -0.63 -11.04 2.03
N PRO A 65 -1.70 -10.68 2.77
CA PRO A 65 -1.89 -11.15 4.14
C PRO A 65 -2.73 -12.44 4.24
N PHE A 66 -2.71 -13.28 3.22
CA PHE A 66 -3.52 -14.50 3.14
C PHE A 66 -2.65 -15.75 2.96
N PRO A 67 -3.03 -16.88 3.55
CA PRO A 67 -2.24 -18.12 3.48
C PRO A 67 -2.35 -18.84 2.12
N LEU A 68 -3.30 -18.43 1.28
CA LEU A 68 -3.56 -19.00 -0.03
C LEU A 68 -3.45 -17.91 -1.09
N ASP A 69 -2.98 -18.24 -2.29
CA ASP A 69 -3.07 -17.36 -3.45
C ASP A 69 -4.46 -17.40 -4.11
N GLN A 70 -4.60 -16.72 -5.25
CA GLN A 70 -5.84 -16.70 -6.03
C GLN A 70 -6.23 -18.08 -6.62
N ASN A 71 -5.26 -18.98 -6.77
CA ASN A 71 -5.41 -20.34 -7.30
C ASN A 71 -5.49 -21.39 -6.18
N GLN A 72 -5.66 -20.96 -4.92
CA GLN A 72 -5.69 -21.80 -3.72
C GLN A 72 -4.38 -22.54 -3.40
N ASN A 73 -3.25 -22.13 -3.96
CA ASN A 73 -1.96 -22.67 -3.58
C ASN A 73 -1.51 -22.08 -2.23
N PRO A 74 -0.91 -22.89 -1.33
CA PRO A 74 -0.39 -22.37 -0.06
C PRO A 74 0.81 -21.44 -0.25
N VAL A 75 0.67 -20.21 0.25
CA VAL A 75 1.68 -19.14 0.21
C VAL A 75 2.35 -19.03 1.58
N LYS A 76 3.67 -18.81 1.57
CA LYS A 76 4.44 -18.55 2.79
C LYS A 76 4.13 -17.14 3.32
N TYR A 77 4.15 -16.97 4.64
CA TYR A 77 3.90 -15.67 5.24
C TYR A 77 5.00 -14.65 4.90
N HIS A 78 6.28 -15.04 4.99
CA HIS A 78 7.38 -14.28 4.38
C HIS A 78 7.97 -15.04 3.19
N TYR A 79 8.41 -14.29 2.18
CA TYR A 79 9.00 -14.86 0.97
C TYR A 79 10.32 -15.61 1.23
N TYR A 80 11.07 -15.21 2.28
CA TYR A 80 12.34 -15.82 2.67
C TYR A 80 12.19 -16.96 3.67
N ASP A 81 10.98 -17.27 4.17
CA ASP A 81 10.82 -18.34 5.16
C ASP A 81 11.21 -19.68 4.52
N SER A 82 12.12 -20.41 5.16
CA SER A 82 12.54 -21.74 4.71
C SER A 82 11.46 -22.80 4.94
N LEU A 83 10.63 -22.59 5.97
CA LEU A 83 9.55 -23.48 6.38
C LEU A 83 8.19 -22.83 6.11
N LYS A 84 7.19 -23.62 5.69
CA LYS A 84 5.78 -23.18 5.68
C LYS A 84 5.28 -23.13 7.13
N TYR A 85 5.71 -22.14 7.90
CA TYR A 85 5.10 -21.88 9.20
C TYR A 85 3.62 -21.56 8.98
N GLY A 86 2.75 -22.24 9.71
CA GLY A 86 1.33 -21.90 9.79
C GLY A 86 1.16 -20.60 10.59
N TYR A 87 1.65 -19.48 10.06
CA TYR A 87 1.37 -18.18 10.64
C TYR A 87 -0.11 -17.87 10.39
N THR A 88 -0.92 -18.03 11.43
CA THR A 88 -2.29 -17.59 11.44
C THR A 88 -2.29 -16.11 11.80
N SER A 89 -2.77 -15.26 10.88
CA SER A 89 -2.82 -13.80 11.07
C SER A 89 -3.63 -13.37 12.29
N GLN A 90 -4.41 -14.28 12.89
CA GLN A 90 -5.16 -14.11 14.13
C GLN A 90 -4.30 -13.69 15.34
N ALA A 91 -3.01 -14.04 15.39
CA ALA A 91 -2.13 -13.61 16.49
C ALA A 91 -1.54 -12.21 16.28
N SER A 92 -1.69 -11.63 15.09
CA SER A 92 -1.13 -10.32 14.77
C SER A 92 -1.97 -9.22 15.43
N PRO A 93 -1.33 -8.21 16.06
CA PRO A 93 -2.06 -7.03 16.53
C PRO A 93 -2.55 -6.13 15.38
N HIS A 94 -2.19 -6.47 14.14
CA HIS A 94 -2.52 -5.73 12.93
C HIS A 94 -3.75 -6.29 12.22
N THR A 95 -4.58 -5.42 11.68
CA THR A 95 -5.72 -5.79 10.82
C THR A 95 -5.29 -5.88 9.37
N MET A 96 -4.27 -6.70 9.06
CA MET A 96 -3.65 -6.77 7.72
C MET A 96 -4.66 -7.01 6.57
N PRO A 97 -5.68 -7.88 6.68
CA PRO A 97 -6.70 -8.02 5.64
C PRO A 97 -7.48 -6.73 5.36
N LEU A 98 -7.73 -5.91 6.38
CA LEU A 98 -8.40 -4.61 6.22
C LEU A 98 -7.49 -3.61 5.50
N GLU A 99 -6.19 -3.61 5.82
CA GLU A 99 -5.20 -2.77 5.14
C GLU A 99 -5.06 -3.16 3.67
N PHE A 100 -4.99 -4.46 3.36
CA PHE A 100 -4.97 -4.95 1.98
C PHE A 100 -6.23 -4.53 1.22
N LYS A 101 -7.41 -4.63 1.84
CA LYS A 101 -8.66 -4.16 1.22
C LYS A 101 -8.58 -2.68 0.85
N ALA A 102 -8.06 -1.85 1.76
CA ALA A 102 -7.91 -0.42 1.51
C ALA A 102 -6.89 -0.13 0.39
N LEU A 103 -5.73 -0.80 0.40
CA LEU A 103 -4.72 -0.70 -0.66
C LEU A 103 -5.25 -1.20 -2.02
N LYS A 104 -6.08 -2.24 -2.03
CA LYS A 104 -6.74 -2.73 -3.24
C LYS A 104 -7.75 -1.72 -3.79
N THR A 105 -8.51 -1.04 -2.94
CA THR A 105 -9.38 0.06 -3.38
C THR A 105 -8.58 1.21 -3.97
N LEU A 106 -7.47 1.60 -3.33
CA LEU A 106 -6.56 2.62 -3.87
C LEU A 106 -5.94 2.21 -5.21
N HIS A 107 -5.63 0.93 -5.37
CA HIS A 107 -5.17 0.37 -6.64
C HIS A 107 -6.22 0.53 -7.75
N GLN A 108 -7.49 0.19 -7.46
CA GLN A 108 -8.60 0.35 -8.40
C GLN A 108 -8.86 1.83 -8.76
N GLN A 109 -8.50 2.75 -7.88
CA GLN A 109 -8.61 4.20 -8.08
C GLN A 109 -7.38 4.81 -8.78
N GLY A 110 -6.35 4.02 -9.08
CA GLY A 110 -5.12 4.49 -9.73
C GLY A 110 -4.14 5.22 -8.79
N ALA A 111 -4.39 5.25 -7.48
CA ALA A 111 -3.51 5.90 -6.52
C ALA A 111 -2.21 5.12 -6.23
N LEU A 112 -2.18 3.82 -6.56
CA LEU A 112 -0.99 2.96 -6.53
C LEU A 112 -1.16 1.77 -7.48
N LYS A 113 -0.06 1.12 -7.89
CA LYS A 113 -0.11 -0.19 -8.56
C LYS A 113 0.18 -1.29 -7.55
N LEU A 114 -0.83 -2.10 -7.22
CA LEU A 114 -0.69 -3.24 -6.32
C LEU A 114 -0.44 -4.49 -7.16
N THR A 115 0.76 -5.04 -7.09
CA THR A 115 1.08 -6.28 -7.79
C THR A 115 0.94 -7.46 -6.83
N VAL A 116 0.04 -8.38 -7.17
CA VAL A 116 -0.18 -9.64 -6.47
C VAL A 116 0.12 -10.77 -7.45
N GLY A 117 1.09 -11.63 -7.12
CA GLY A 117 1.52 -12.73 -7.97
C GLY A 117 2.81 -12.44 -8.71
N GLU A 118 3.06 -13.25 -9.74
CA GLU A 118 4.24 -13.11 -10.60
C GLU A 118 4.18 -11.81 -11.41
N CYS A 119 5.35 -11.26 -11.71
CA CYS A 119 5.45 -10.12 -12.62
C CYS A 119 5.56 -10.65 -14.04
N ASP A 120 4.78 -10.09 -14.96
CA ASP A 120 5.06 -10.27 -16.38
C ASP A 120 6.42 -9.61 -16.66
N GLY A 121 7.39 -10.40 -17.11
CA GLY A 121 8.68 -9.86 -17.53
C GLY A 121 8.45 -8.79 -18.60
N ALA A 122 9.09 -7.63 -18.45
CA ALA A 122 9.02 -6.58 -19.46
C ALA A 122 9.51 -7.14 -20.81
N THR A 123 8.60 -7.31 -21.77
CA THR A 123 8.92 -7.50 -23.19
C THR A 123 8.99 -6.17 -23.88
#